data_AF-A0A351Q6R9-F1
#
_entry.id   AF-A0A351Q6R9-F1
#
_cell.length_a   1.000
_cell.length_b   1.000
_cell.length_c   1.000
_cell.angle_alpha   90.00
_cell.angle_beta   90.00
_cell.angle_gamma   90.00
#
_symmetry.space_group_name_H-M   'P 1'
#
loop_
_entity.id
_entity.type
_entity.pdbx_description
1 polymer ?
#
loop_
_entity_poly.entity_id
_entity_poly.type
_entity_poly.pdbx_seq_one_letter_code
_entity_poly.pdbx_strand_id
1 'polypeptide(L)'
;RILVETCTEIDQELYLGAVVDRASRRIIFMASTEGGVEIEKVAEETPEKILKAIIDPVTGAQPYQGRDLAFKLGLKGVQIKQFVKIFLGLAKLFKEKDLELLEVNPLVITDEGNLHCLDAKVIIDGNAMYRQPAIKEMHDPSQEDAREAHAASFELNYVALDGNIGCMVNGAGLAMGTMDIVHLHGGSPANFLDVGGGATKERVVEAFKIILSDTNVKAVLINIFGGIVRCDLIADGVIGAVEEVGVKI
;
A
#
# COMPACT_ATOMS: atom_id res chain seq x y z
N ARG A 1 -6.84 -13.04 15.52
CA ARG A 1 -7.23 -12.41 16.81
C ARG A 1 -8.65 -11.87 16.65
N ILE A 2 -9.42 -11.69 17.73
CA ILE A 2 -10.78 -11.11 17.65
C ILE A 2 -10.79 -9.82 18.48
N LEU A 3 -11.37 -8.76 17.93
CA LEU A 3 -11.65 -7.51 18.63
C LEU A 3 -13.06 -7.61 19.26
N VAL A 4 -13.19 -7.25 20.53
CA VAL A 4 -14.48 -7.14 21.24
C VAL A 4 -14.59 -5.72 21.75
N GLU A 5 -15.63 -5.01 21.31
CA GLU A 5 -15.86 -3.60 21.60
C GLU A 5 -17.32 -3.33 21.94
N THR A 6 -17.61 -2.11 22.38
CA THR A 6 -18.97 -1.68 22.70
C THR A 6 -19.75 -1.44 21.40
N CYS A 7 -20.99 -1.93 21.34
CA CYS A 7 -21.89 -1.62 20.22
C CYS A 7 -22.17 -0.11 20.16
N THR A 8 -21.98 0.49 18.98
CA THR A 8 -22.25 1.91 18.74
C THR A 8 -23.58 2.05 18.02
N GLU A 9 -24.51 2.83 18.59
CA GLU A 9 -25.75 3.21 17.92
C GLU A 9 -25.45 4.33 16.90
N ILE A 10 -25.82 4.12 15.64
CA ILE A 10 -25.42 4.95 14.49
C ILE A 10 -26.63 5.71 13.95
N ASP A 11 -26.59 7.05 14.02
CA ASP A 11 -27.58 7.94 13.39
C ASP A 11 -27.19 8.23 11.93
N GLN A 12 -25.91 8.51 11.70
CA GLN A 12 -25.39 8.84 10.36
C GLN A 12 -23.95 8.37 10.18
N GLU A 13 -23.62 7.93 8.98
CA GLU A 13 -22.26 7.55 8.58
C GLU A 13 -21.65 8.63 7.68
N LEU A 14 -20.39 9.00 7.95
CA LEU A 14 -19.61 9.92 7.15
C LEU A 14 -18.32 9.24 6.69
N TYR A 15 -17.69 9.82 5.67
CA TYR A 15 -16.36 9.45 5.24
C TYR A 15 -15.34 10.52 5.65
N LEU A 16 -14.17 10.11 6.16
CA LEU A 16 -13.02 10.98 6.32
C LEU A 16 -11.72 10.24 5.99
N GLY A 17 -11.04 10.66 4.93
CA GLY A 17 -9.77 10.07 4.50
C GLY A 17 -8.70 11.12 4.25
N ALA A 18 -7.44 10.67 4.15
CA ALA A 18 -6.31 11.47 3.74
C ALA A 18 -5.30 10.63 2.94
N VAL A 19 -4.70 11.25 1.93
CA VAL A 19 -3.65 10.64 1.10
C VAL A 19 -2.61 11.68 0.73
N VAL A 20 -1.42 11.23 0.32
CA VAL A 20 -0.46 12.07 -0.39
C VAL A 20 -0.87 12.15 -1.87
N ASP A 21 -1.49 13.26 -2.26
CA ASP A 21 -1.86 13.49 -3.64
C ASP A 21 -0.62 13.80 -4.50
N ARG A 22 -0.34 12.90 -5.45
CA ARG A 22 0.85 13.01 -6.32
C ARG A 22 0.76 14.18 -7.29
N ALA A 23 -0.45 14.58 -7.70
CA ALA A 23 -0.63 15.67 -8.66
C ALA A 23 -0.29 17.02 -8.04
N SER A 24 -0.88 17.35 -6.88
CA SER A 24 -0.58 18.58 -6.15
C SER A 24 0.70 18.49 -5.31
N ARG A 25 1.18 17.27 -5.03
CA ARG A 25 2.29 16.98 -4.11
C ARG A 25 1.99 17.52 -2.71
N ARG A 26 0.80 17.23 -2.21
CA ARG A 26 0.30 17.69 -0.91
C ARG A 26 -0.44 16.56 -0.21
N ILE A 27 -0.49 16.63 1.12
CA ILE A 27 -1.48 15.84 1.87
C ILE A 27 -2.84 16.46 1.59
N ILE A 28 -3.80 15.67 1.15
CA ILE A 28 -5.18 16.09 0.93
C ILE A 28 -6.07 15.27 1.84
N PHE A 29 -6.88 15.96 2.64
CA PHE A 29 -8.01 15.35 3.34
C PHE A 29 -9.24 15.37 2.44
N MET A 30 -10.00 14.29 2.48
CA MET A 30 -11.25 14.09 1.77
C MET A 30 -12.34 13.79 2.79
N ALA A 31 -13.50 14.41 2.65
CA ALA A 31 -14.65 14.11 3.50
C ALA A 31 -15.93 14.03 2.65
N SER A 32 -16.87 13.18 3.05
CA SER A 32 -18.15 13.03 2.36
C SER A 32 -19.28 12.67 3.32
N THR A 33 -20.51 12.99 2.93
CA THR A 33 -21.73 12.50 3.59
C THR A 33 -22.03 11.04 3.25
N GLU A 34 -21.37 10.48 2.24
CA GLU A 34 -21.49 9.09 1.84
C GLU A 34 -20.49 8.22 2.62
N GLY A 35 -20.74 8.02 3.92
CA GLY A 35 -20.03 7.02 4.72
C GLY A 35 -20.55 5.60 4.47
N GLY A 36 -19.78 4.59 4.88
CA GLY A 36 -20.18 3.17 4.79
C GLY A 36 -20.14 2.58 3.38
N VAL A 37 -19.68 3.35 2.39
CA VAL A 37 -19.52 2.94 0.99
C VAL A 37 -18.07 3.10 0.54
N GLU A 38 -17.69 2.38 -0.52
CA GLU A 38 -16.38 2.55 -1.18
C GLU A 38 -16.27 3.95 -1.77
N ILE A 39 -15.26 4.70 -1.34
CA ILE A 39 -15.10 6.10 -1.73
C ILE A 39 -14.81 6.26 -3.23
N GLU A 40 -14.26 5.23 -3.86
CA GLU A 40 -13.98 5.16 -5.30
C GLU A 40 -15.28 5.25 -6.12
N LYS A 41 -16.35 4.59 -5.67
CA LYS A 41 -17.66 4.67 -6.33
C LYS A 41 -18.25 6.07 -6.21
N VAL A 42 -18.14 6.68 -5.02
CA VAL A 42 -18.58 8.06 -4.80
C VAL A 42 -17.79 9.03 -5.69
N ALA A 43 -16.50 8.79 -5.88
CA ALA A 43 -15.63 9.61 -6.73
C ALA A 43 -15.97 9.50 -8.23
N GLU A 44 -16.43 8.32 -8.68
CA GLU A 44 -16.85 8.09 -10.06
C GLU A 44 -18.26 8.63 -10.33
N GLU A 45 -19.22 8.32 -9.46
CA GLU A 45 -20.64 8.58 -9.69
C GLU A 45 -21.08 9.98 -9.22
N THR A 46 -20.56 10.45 -8.08
CA THR A 46 -20.96 11.71 -7.43
C THR A 46 -19.75 12.49 -6.89
N PRO A 47 -18.77 12.87 -7.74
CA PRO A 47 -17.52 13.50 -7.31
C PRO A 47 -17.72 14.81 -6.53
N GLU A 48 -18.83 15.51 -6.74
CA GLU A 48 -19.20 16.73 -6.03
C GLU A 48 -19.48 16.52 -4.53
N LYS A 49 -19.78 15.28 -4.12
CA LYS A 49 -19.95 14.92 -2.70
C LYS A 49 -18.62 14.75 -1.98
N ILE A 50 -17.48 14.78 -2.68
CA ILE A 50 -16.15 14.66 -2.08
C ILE A 50 -15.59 16.06 -1.84
N LEU A 51 -15.62 16.45 -0.58
CA LEU A 51 -15.05 17.70 -0.09
C LEU A 51 -13.56 17.50 0.16
N LYS A 52 -12.73 18.50 -0.20
CA LYS A 52 -11.27 18.40 -0.09
C LYS A 52 -10.67 19.53 0.73
N ALA A 53 -9.67 19.22 1.54
CA ALA A 53 -8.81 20.19 2.21
C ALA A 53 -7.34 19.87 1.92
N ILE A 54 -6.67 20.80 1.24
CA ILE A 54 -5.25 20.67 0.88
C ILE A 54 -4.40 21.22 2.02
N ILE A 55 -3.47 20.41 2.54
CA ILE A 55 -2.63 20.79 3.67
C ILE A 55 -1.35 21.45 3.17
N ASP A 56 -1.10 22.68 3.62
CA ASP A 56 0.16 23.37 3.37
C ASP A 56 1.28 22.73 4.23
N PRO A 57 2.45 22.39 3.65
CA PRO A 57 3.49 21.70 4.39
C PRO A 57 4.16 22.56 5.47
N VAL A 58 4.12 23.89 5.35
CA VAL A 58 4.72 24.84 6.28
C VAL A 58 3.79 25.08 7.46
N THR A 59 2.53 25.43 7.21
CA THR A 59 1.58 25.73 8.28
C THR A 59 0.92 24.48 8.87
N GLY A 60 0.93 23.37 8.15
CA GLY A 60 0.18 22.17 8.51
C GLY A 60 -1.34 22.37 8.43
N ALA A 61 -2.09 21.39 8.95
CA ALA A 61 -3.55 21.45 8.97
C ALA A 61 -4.04 22.53 9.93
N GLN A 62 -4.97 23.35 9.46
CA GLN A 62 -5.45 24.50 10.19
C GLN A 62 -6.91 24.33 10.63
N PRO A 63 -7.31 24.84 11.82
CA PRO A 63 -8.67 24.69 12.32
C PRO A 63 -9.76 25.21 11.39
N TYR A 64 -9.45 26.21 10.54
CA TYR A 64 -10.43 26.74 9.58
C TYR A 64 -10.80 25.72 8.50
N GLN A 65 -9.86 24.86 8.09
CA GLN A 65 -10.10 23.82 7.08
C GLN A 65 -11.05 22.75 7.62
N GLY A 66 -10.82 22.31 8.87
CA GLY A 66 -11.73 21.40 9.55
C GLY A 66 -13.14 21.98 9.73
N ARG A 67 -13.26 23.30 10.01
CA ARG A 67 -14.56 23.97 10.08
C ARG A 67 -15.25 24.05 8.74
N ASP A 68 -14.52 24.39 7.68
CA ASP A 68 -15.06 24.46 6.32
C ASP A 68 -15.62 23.10 5.87
N LEU A 69 -14.88 22.01 6.08
CA LEU A 69 -15.36 20.65 5.84
C LEU A 69 -16.59 20.33 6.69
N ALA A 70 -16.55 20.61 8.01
CA ALA A 70 -17.67 20.33 8.90
C ALA A 70 -18.97 21.04 8.48
N PHE A 71 -18.89 22.31 8.06
CA PHE A 71 -20.06 23.05 7.57
C PHE A 71 -20.61 22.47 6.27
N LYS A 72 -19.73 22.09 5.34
CA LYS A 72 -20.12 21.48 4.06
C LYS A 72 -20.71 20.07 4.23
N LEU A 73 -20.30 19.33 5.26
CA LEU A 73 -20.91 18.06 5.67
C LEU A 73 -22.26 18.24 6.39
N GLY A 74 -22.66 19.48 6.71
CA GLY A 74 -23.90 19.76 7.42
C GLY A 74 -23.84 19.52 8.94
N LEU A 75 -22.65 19.39 9.52
CA LEU A 75 -22.46 19.20 10.97
C LEU A 75 -22.90 20.42 11.77
N LYS A 76 -23.43 20.20 12.98
CA LYS A 76 -24.03 21.26 13.81
C LYS A 76 -23.51 21.24 15.24
N GLY A 77 -23.51 22.40 15.89
CA GLY A 77 -23.24 22.54 17.32
C GLY A 77 -21.92 21.90 17.76
N VAL A 78 -22.00 20.93 18.67
CA VAL A 78 -20.83 20.23 19.24
C VAL A 78 -20.06 19.41 18.20
N GLN A 79 -20.74 18.89 17.17
CA GLN A 79 -20.14 18.06 16.12
C GLN A 79 -19.05 18.81 15.36
N ILE A 80 -19.24 20.12 15.10
CA ILE A 80 -18.24 20.94 14.42
C ILE A 80 -16.94 20.98 15.22
N LYS A 81 -17.03 21.16 16.55
CA LYS A 81 -15.86 21.19 17.43
C LYS A 81 -15.19 19.81 17.50
N GLN A 82 -15.97 18.74 17.55
CA GLN A 82 -15.46 17.36 17.54
C GLN A 82 -14.75 17.06 16.21
N PHE A 83 -15.38 17.38 15.08
CA PHE A 83 -14.82 17.16 13.75
C PHE A 83 -13.49 17.90 13.56
N VAL A 84 -13.42 19.18 13.95
CA VAL A 84 -12.17 19.96 13.90
C VAL A 84 -11.08 19.28 14.73
N LYS A 85 -11.41 18.78 15.93
CA LYS A 85 -10.45 18.06 16.78
C LYS A 85 -9.98 16.76 16.12
N ILE A 86 -10.89 15.98 15.54
CA ILE A 86 -10.59 14.74 14.81
C ILE A 86 -9.69 15.05 13.61
N PHE A 87 -10.10 15.97 12.74
CA PHE A 87 -9.34 16.40 11.57
C PHE A 87 -7.90 16.81 11.93
N LEU A 88 -7.72 17.68 12.93
CA LEU A 88 -6.38 18.11 13.35
C LEU A 88 -5.57 16.97 13.97
N GLY A 89 -6.22 16.09 14.73
CA GLY A 89 -5.59 14.91 15.33
C GLY A 89 -5.10 13.92 14.27
N LEU A 90 -5.94 13.61 13.28
CA LEU A 90 -5.61 12.73 12.17
C LEU A 90 -4.56 13.35 11.26
N ALA A 91 -4.60 14.67 11.00
CA ALA A 91 -3.55 15.34 10.24
C ALA A 91 -2.19 15.32 10.95
N LYS A 92 -2.20 15.47 12.28
CA LYS A 92 -0.99 15.30 13.09
C LYS A 92 -0.49 13.86 13.03
N LEU A 93 -1.39 12.88 13.21
CA LEU A 93 -1.06 11.45 13.11
C LEU A 93 -0.45 11.12 11.75
N PHE A 94 -1.06 11.59 10.66
CA PHE A 94 -0.61 11.38 9.29
C PHE A 94 0.84 11.80 9.09
N LYS A 95 1.19 13.00 9.60
CA LYS A 95 2.54 13.55 9.49
C LYS A 95 3.53 12.88 10.44
N GLU A 96 3.15 12.65 11.70
CA GLU A 96 4.08 12.12 12.72
C GLU A 96 4.37 10.63 12.55
N LYS A 97 3.45 9.89 11.93
CA LYS A 97 3.56 8.45 11.70
C LYS A 97 3.91 8.08 10.26
N ASP A 98 4.25 9.06 9.44
CA ASP A 98 4.64 8.86 8.04
C ASP A 98 3.61 8.02 7.27
N LEU A 99 2.34 8.42 7.36
CA LEU A 99 1.28 7.70 6.66
C LEU A 99 1.28 8.03 5.17
N GLU A 100 0.95 7.05 4.35
CA GLU A 100 0.62 7.22 2.93
C GLU A 100 -0.88 7.33 2.70
N LEU A 101 -1.66 6.61 3.53
CA LEU A 101 -3.12 6.60 3.52
C LEU A 101 -3.66 6.53 4.94
N LEU A 102 -4.72 7.28 5.19
CA LEU A 102 -5.55 7.19 6.37
C LEU A 102 -7.00 7.24 5.91
N GLU A 103 -7.81 6.34 6.41
CA GLU A 103 -9.23 6.25 6.08
C GLU A 103 -10.00 5.92 7.35
N VAL A 104 -10.98 6.75 7.68
CA VAL A 104 -11.98 6.48 8.72
C VAL A 104 -13.30 6.31 7.99
N ASN A 105 -13.75 5.05 7.89
CA ASN A 105 -14.95 4.69 7.16
C ASN A 105 -15.68 3.52 7.85
N PRO A 106 -16.75 3.77 8.64
CA PRO A 106 -17.41 5.06 8.80
C PRO A 106 -16.85 5.91 9.95
N LEU A 107 -16.83 7.24 9.74
CA LEU A 107 -16.87 8.23 10.82
C LEU A 107 -18.34 8.46 11.19
N VAL A 108 -18.79 7.93 12.31
CA VAL A 108 -20.21 7.92 12.66
C VAL A 108 -20.60 9.12 13.51
N ILE A 109 -21.84 9.57 13.32
CA ILE A 109 -22.59 10.37 14.29
C ILE A 109 -23.44 9.38 15.08
N THR A 110 -23.26 9.35 16.40
CA THR A 110 -24.08 8.52 17.29
C THR A 110 -25.45 9.17 17.53
N ASP A 111 -26.42 8.40 18.02
CA ASP A 111 -27.74 8.90 18.43
C ASP A 111 -27.67 10.04 19.49
N GLU A 112 -26.59 10.08 20.28
CA GLU A 112 -26.30 11.15 21.24
C GLU A 112 -25.78 12.44 20.56
N GLY A 113 -25.60 12.42 19.24
CA GLY A 113 -25.10 13.52 18.43
C GLY A 113 -23.59 13.70 18.45
N ASN A 114 -22.83 12.68 18.88
CA ASN A 114 -21.37 12.72 19.00
C ASN A 114 -20.68 12.03 17.81
N LEU A 115 -19.51 12.54 17.41
CA LEU A 115 -18.67 11.88 16.40
C LEU A 115 -17.83 10.75 17.01
N HIS A 116 -17.76 9.63 16.30
CA HIS A 116 -16.98 8.45 16.67
C HIS A 116 -16.32 7.83 15.43
N CYS A 117 -15.02 7.53 15.50
CA CYS A 117 -14.33 6.79 14.44
C CYS A 117 -14.60 5.31 14.66
N LEU A 118 -15.57 4.74 13.94
CA LEU A 118 -16.00 3.35 14.17
C LEU A 118 -15.00 2.35 13.58
N ASP A 119 -14.53 2.62 12.37
CA ASP A 119 -13.49 1.83 11.73
C ASP A 119 -12.45 2.73 11.08
N ALA A 120 -11.21 2.26 11.04
CA ALA A 120 -10.12 2.98 10.41
C ALA A 120 -9.07 2.06 9.79
N LYS A 121 -8.63 2.43 8.59
CA LYS A 121 -7.51 1.83 7.89
C LYS A 121 -6.38 2.84 7.75
N VAL A 122 -5.16 2.43 8.09
CA VAL A 122 -3.96 3.24 7.93
C VAL A 122 -2.90 2.46 7.17
N ILE A 123 -2.24 3.13 6.23
CA ILE A 123 -1.09 2.61 5.50
C ILE A 123 0.09 3.52 5.78
N ILE A 124 1.21 2.92 6.18
CA ILE A 124 2.45 3.61 6.56
C ILE A 124 3.42 3.53 5.39
N ASP A 125 4.21 4.59 5.18
CA ASP A 125 5.30 4.58 4.20
C ASP A 125 6.38 3.61 4.63
N GLY A 126 6.54 2.53 3.86
CA GLY A 126 7.56 1.51 4.09
C GLY A 126 8.97 2.09 4.15
N ASN A 127 9.25 3.15 3.39
CA ASN A 127 10.55 3.83 3.38
C ASN A 127 10.81 4.62 4.67
N ALA A 128 9.78 4.93 5.46
CA ALA A 128 9.91 5.64 6.73
C ALA A 128 10.09 4.70 7.93
N MET A 129 10.01 3.39 7.75
CA MET A 129 10.04 2.41 8.85
C MET A 129 11.31 2.47 9.70
N TYR A 130 12.43 2.94 9.15
CA TYR A 130 13.68 3.14 9.91
C TYR A 130 13.54 4.15 11.07
N ARG A 131 12.56 5.06 11.00
CA ARG A 131 12.27 6.08 12.04
C ARG A 131 10.95 5.84 12.78
N GLN A 132 10.28 4.70 12.54
CA GLN A 132 9.00 4.34 13.16
C GLN A 132 9.09 3.00 13.92
N PRO A 133 9.94 2.87 14.96
CA PRO A 133 10.20 1.60 15.64
C PRO A 133 8.94 1.00 16.29
N ALA A 134 8.10 1.83 16.92
CA ALA A 134 6.87 1.36 17.56
C ALA A 134 5.84 0.78 16.55
N ILE A 135 5.83 1.29 15.31
CA ILE A 135 4.97 0.75 14.25
C ILE A 135 5.57 -0.53 13.69
N LYS A 136 6.90 -0.60 13.58
CA LYS A 136 7.61 -1.80 13.13
C LYS A 136 7.28 -3.03 13.99
N GLU A 137 7.12 -2.83 15.29
CA GLU A 137 6.74 -3.90 16.23
C GLU A 137 5.28 -4.38 16.05
N MET A 138 4.42 -3.59 15.40
CA MET A 138 3.03 -3.95 15.11
C MET A 138 2.87 -4.74 13.80
N HIS A 139 3.95 -4.95 13.05
CA HIS A 139 3.92 -5.71 11.79
C HIS A 139 3.47 -7.15 12.06
N ASP A 140 2.45 -7.60 11.32
CA ASP A 140 1.93 -8.96 11.37
C ASP A 140 2.17 -9.67 10.03
N PRO A 141 3.29 -10.41 9.88
CA PRO A 141 3.61 -11.13 8.65
C PRO A 141 2.58 -12.17 8.23
N SER A 142 1.66 -12.58 9.12
CA SER A 142 0.61 -13.56 8.77
C SER A 142 -0.45 -13.00 7.81
N GLN A 143 -0.47 -11.68 7.61
CA GLN A 143 -1.37 -11.00 6.69
C GLN A 143 -0.79 -10.86 5.27
N GLU A 144 0.47 -11.26 5.05
CA GLU A 144 1.19 -11.14 3.78
C GLU A 144 1.34 -12.52 3.10
N ASP A 145 1.58 -12.55 1.79
CA ASP A 145 2.00 -13.78 1.13
C ASP A 145 3.38 -14.18 1.68
N ALA A 146 3.51 -15.43 2.13
CA ALA A 146 4.75 -15.94 2.72
C ALA A 146 5.96 -15.79 1.77
N ARG A 147 5.74 -15.82 0.45
CA ARG A 147 6.77 -15.62 -0.58
C ARG A 147 7.22 -14.16 -0.65
N GLU A 148 6.29 -13.22 -0.52
CA GLU A 148 6.60 -11.78 -0.48
C GLU A 148 7.39 -11.43 0.78
N ALA A 149 6.97 -11.95 1.94
CA ALA A 149 7.69 -11.77 3.19
C ALA A 149 9.10 -12.39 3.15
N HIS A 150 9.25 -13.60 2.58
CA HIS A 150 10.56 -14.23 2.37
C HIS A 150 11.43 -13.40 1.42
N ALA A 151 10.89 -12.93 0.30
CA ALA A 151 11.59 -12.07 -0.65
C ALA A 151 12.12 -10.79 0.01
N ALA A 152 11.29 -10.12 0.81
CA ALA A 152 11.66 -8.90 1.52
C ALA A 152 12.86 -9.11 2.45
N SER A 153 13.01 -10.30 3.07
CA SER A 153 14.16 -10.61 3.93
C SER A 153 15.51 -10.68 3.18
N PHE A 154 15.47 -10.82 1.85
CA PHE A 154 16.64 -10.80 0.96
C PHE A 154 16.75 -9.51 0.14
N GLU A 155 15.97 -8.49 0.49
CA GLU A 155 15.85 -7.24 -0.27
C GLU A 155 15.42 -7.46 -1.73
N LEU A 156 14.57 -8.46 -1.97
CA LEU A 156 13.94 -8.73 -3.25
C LEU A 156 12.53 -8.13 -3.26
N ASN A 157 12.16 -7.43 -4.32
CA ASN A 157 10.79 -7.00 -4.51
C ASN A 157 10.05 -8.08 -5.31
N TYR A 158 9.19 -8.83 -4.65
CA TYR A 158 8.40 -9.91 -5.25
C TYR A 158 6.91 -9.59 -5.11
N VAL A 159 6.11 -9.88 -6.14
CA VAL A 159 4.65 -9.87 -6.07
C VAL A 159 4.15 -11.10 -6.84
N ALA A 160 3.29 -11.89 -6.21
CA ALA A 160 2.71 -13.07 -6.86
C ALA A 160 1.60 -12.70 -7.86
N LEU A 161 1.48 -13.46 -8.96
CA LEU A 161 0.44 -13.31 -9.97
C LEU A 161 -0.11 -14.69 -10.37
N ASP A 162 -1.30 -14.73 -10.96
CA ASP A 162 -1.98 -15.98 -11.35
C ASP A 162 -1.53 -16.50 -12.73
N GLY A 163 -0.23 -16.73 -12.89
CA GLY A 163 0.38 -17.16 -14.16
C GLY A 163 1.19 -18.45 -14.08
N ASN A 164 1.91 -18.75 -15.16
CA ASN A 164 2.73 -19.95 -15.30
C ASN A 164 4.16 -19.69 -15.82
N ILE A 165 4.51 -18.44 -16.14
CA ILE A 165 5.86 -18.03 -16.54
C ILE A 165 6.45 -17.14 -15.44
N GLY A 166 7.38 -17.68 -14.66
CA GLY A 166 8.09 -16.92 -13.66
C GLY A 166 9.03 -15.90 -14.32
N CYS A 167 9.10 -14.68 -13.79
CA CYS A 167 9.97 -13.63 -14.31
C CYS A 167 11.02 -13.25 -13.27
N MET A 168 12.31 -13.22 -13.65
CA MET A 168 13.40 -12.70 -12.83
C MET A 168 14.11 -11.58 -13.60
N VAL A 169 14.06 -10.36 -13.07
CA VAL A 169 14.50 -9.17 -13.79
C VAL A 169 15.24 -8.21 -12.85
N ASN A 170 16.16 -7.40 -13.37
CA ASN A 170 16.78 -6.31 -12.61
C ASN A 170 16.19 -4.94 -13.03
N GLY A 171 15.64 -4.22 -12.05
CA GLY A 171 15.00 -2.94 -12.19
C GLY A 171 13.48 -3.04 -12.41
N ALA A 172 12.70 -2.40 -11.54
CA ALA A 172 11.24 -2.43 -11.55
C ALA A 172 10.60 -2.10 -12.92
N GLY A 173 11.12 -1.09 -13.64
CA GLY A 173 10.60 -0.73 -14.96
C GLY A 173 10.82 -1.83 -16.02
N LEU A 174 11.98 -2.48 -16.00
CA LEU A 174 12.26 -3.61 -16.88
C LEU A 174 11.46 -4.84 -16.48
N ALA A 175 11.25 -5.06 -15.18
CA ALA A 175 10.42 -6.14 -14.66
C ALA A 175 8.97 -6.03 -15.15
N MET A 176 8.36 -4.84 -15.04
CA MET A 176 7.04 -4.56 -15.62
C MET A 176 7.02 -4.78 -17.13
N GLY A 177 7.97 -4.20 -17.87
CA GLY A 177 8.04 -4.39 -19.32
C GLY A 177 8.25 -5.85 -19.76
N THR A 178 8.93 -6.65 -18.94
CA THR A 178 9.14 -8.09 -19.18
C THR A 178 7.85 -8.88 -19.01
N MET A 179 7.07 -8.57 -17.97
CA MET A 179 5.74 -9.18 -17.81
C MET A 179 4.81 -8.78 -18.95
N ASP A 180 4.81 -7.51 -19.34
CA ASP A 180 3.99 -7.00 -20.44
C ASP A 180 4.35 -7.68 -21.76
N ILE A 181 5.63 -7.84 -22.09
CA ILE A 181 6.03 -8.51 -23.33
C ILE A 181 5.68 -10.01 -23.32
N VAL A 182 5.77 -10.68 -22.17
CA VAL A 182 5.33 -12.07 -22.02
C VAL A 182 3.83 -12.17 -22.27
N HIS A 183 3.04 -11.29 -21.67
CA HIS A 183 1.59 -11.25 -21.85
C HIS A 183 1.20 -10.92 -23.31
N LEU A 184 1.85 -9.95 -23.91
CA LEU A 184 1.64 -9.54 -25.31
C LEU A 184 1.86 -10.70 -26.30
N HIS A 185 2.73 -11.65 -25.96
CA HIS A 185 3.00 -12.84 -26.77
C HIS A 185 2.22 -14.08 -26.31
N GLY A 186 1.16 -13.91 -25.52
CA GLY A 186 0.23 -14.98 -25.14
C GLY A 186 0.67 -15.82 -23.94
N GLY A 187 1.74 -15.43 -23.23
CA GLY A 187 2.13 -16.03 -21.97
C GLY A 187 1.37 -15.45 -20.78
N SER A 188 1.44 -16.12 -19.63
CA SER A 188 0.88 -15.61 -18.36
C SER A 188 1.99 -15.44 -17.32
N PRO A 189 2.44 -14.19 -17.04
CA PRO A 189 3.41 -13.92 -16.00
C PRO A 189 2.92 -14.42 -14.64
N ALA A 190 3.73 -15.23 -13.96
CA ALA A 190 3.41 -15.81 -12.65
C ALA A 190 3.83 -14.94 -11.47
N ASN A 191 4.71 -13.97 -11.72
CA ASN A 191 5.18 -13.06 -10.67
C ASN A 191 5.82 -11.81 -11.28
N PHE A 192 5.83 -10.74 -10.48
CA PHE A 192 6.81 -9.67 -10.58
C PHE A 192 7.99 -10.01 -9.66
N LEU A 193 9.23 -9.89 -10.14
CA LEU A 193 10.41 -9.95 -9.27
C LEU A 193 11.52 -9.04 -9.79
N ASP A 194 11.93 -8.09 -8.93
CA ASP A 194 13.08 -7.22 -9.13
C ASP A 194 14.22 -7.59 -8.17
N VAL A 195 15.33 -8.08 -8.72
CA VAL A 195 16.56 -8.42 -7.96
C VAL A 195 17.45 -7.20 -7.63
N GLY A 196 17.08 -6.02 -8.12
CA GLY A 196 17.83 -4.78 -7.98
C GLY A 196 19.09 -4.72 -8.85
N GLY A 197 19.79 -3.58 -8.82
CA GLY A 197 20.98 -3.33 -9.66
C GLY A 197 22.26 -4.06 -9.21
N GLY A 198 22.28 -4.60 -7.99
CA GLY A 198 23.44 -5.25 -7.36
C GLY A 198 23.22 -6.74 -7.09
N ALA A 199 22.67 -7.47 -8.07
CA ALA A 199 22.37 -8.89 -7.91
C ALA A 199 23.63 -9.71 -7.56
N THR A 200 23.68 -10.25 -6.35
CA THR A 200 24.70 -11.22 -5.93
C THR A 200 24.25 -12.64 -6.25
N LYS A 201 25.19 -13.60 -6.23
CA LYS A 201 24.87 -15.02 -6.44
C LYS A 201 23.78 -15.51 -5.48
N GLU A 202 23.88 -15.15 -4.21
CA GLU A 202 22.95 -15.55 -3.16
C GLU A 202 21.53 -15.01 -3.42
N ARG A 203 21.42 -13.73 -3.84
CA ARG A 203 20.13 -13.13 -4.18
C ARG A 203 19.48 -13.80 -5.39
N VAL A 204 20.27 -14.17 -6.40
CA VAL A 204 19.77 -14.89 -7.59
C VAL A 204 19.26 -16.28 -7.20
N VAL A 205 19.98 -17.01 -6.34
CA VAL A 205 19.56 -18.33 -5.84
C VAL A 205 18.24 -18.23 -5.08
N GLU A 206 18.11 -17.27 -4.16
CA GLU A 206 16.88 -17.11 -3.37
C GLU A 206 15.70 -16.65 -4.24
N ALA A 207 15.93 -15.74 -5.18
CA ALA A 207 14.92 -15.35 -6.16
C ALA A 207 14.41 -16.56 -6.97
N PHE A 208 15.30 -17.48 -7.35
CA PHE A 208 14.93 -18.72 -8.02
C PHE A 208 14.09 -19.65 -7.13
N LYS A 209 14.49 -19.84 -5.87
CA LYS A 209 13.74 -20.64 -4.89
C LYS A 209 12.32 -20.09 -4.69
N ILE A 210 12.18 -18.77 -4.61
CA ILE A 210 10.89 -18.11 -4.47
C ILE A 210 10.00 -18.37 -5.68
N ILE A 211 10.51 -18.13 -6.90
CA ILE A 211 9.74 -18.36 -8.14
C ILE A 211 9.29 -19.82 -8.25
N LEU A 212 10.20 -20.77 -7.98
CA LEU A 212 9.93 -22.20 -8.12
C LEU A 212 9.14 -22.80 -6.95
N SER A 213 8.94 -22.06 -5.87
CA SER A 213 8.01 -22.45 -4.81
C SER A 213 6.55 -22.43 -5.30
N ASP A 214 6.25 -21.69 -6.37
CA ASP A 214 4.95 -21.70 -7.01
C ASP A 214 4.82 -22.90 -7.97
N THR A 215 3.95 -23.84 -7.60
CA THR A 215 3.68 -25.05 -8.39
C THR A 215 3.05 -24.78 -9.77
N ASN A 216 2.49 -23.58 -10.00
CA ASN A 216 1.92 -23.17 -11.28
C ASN A 216 2.99 -22.81 -12.31
N VAL A 217 4.19 -22.42 -11.86
CA VAL A 217 5.30 -22.06 -12.75
C VAL A 217 5.75 -23.27 -13.57
N LYS A 218 5.76 -23.11 -14.90
CA LYS A 218 6.20 -24.10 -15.90
C LYS A 218 7.42 -23.66 -16.68
N ALA A 219 7.72 -22.36 -16.69
CA ALA A 219 8.91 -21.80 -17.31
C ALA A 219 9.39 -20.58 -16.52
N VAL A 220 10.68 -20.28 -16.59
CA VAL A 220 11.26 -19.07 -15.99
C VAL A 220 11.94 -18.25 -17.08
N LEU A 221 11.56 -16.99 -17.22
CA LEU A 221 12.22 -15.99 -18.05
C LEU A 221 13.14 -15.13 -17.19
N ILE A 222 14.44 -15.25 -17.44
CA ILE A 222 15.46 -14.38 -16.83
C ILE A 222 15.78 -13.27 -17.82
N ASN A 223 15.51 -12.02 -17.45
CA ASN A 223 15.83 -10.85 -18.26
C ASN A 223 16.73 -9.92 -17.45
N ILE A 224 18.04 -10.06 -17.61
CA ILE A 224 19.02 -9.22 -16.91
C ILE A 224 19.71 -8.31 -17.92
N PHE A 225 19.50 -7.00 -17.76
CA PHE A 225 20.25 -5.99 -18.51
C PHE A 225 21.52 -5.62 -17.73
N GLY A 226 22.68 -5.91 -18.33
CA GLY A 226 23.98 -5.68 -17.70
C GLY A 226 24.18 -4.24 -17.24
N GLY A 227 24.58 -4.08 -15.98
CA GLY A 227 24.84 -2.79 -15.36
C GLY A 227 26.21 -2.80 -14.67
N ILE A 228 26.20 -2.77 -13.34
CA ILE A 228 27.41 -2.78 -12.51
C ILE A 228 27.95 -4.22 -12.34
N VAL A 229 27.07 -5.22 -12.40
CA VAL A 229 27.43 -6.64 -12.27
C VAL A 229 27.75 -7.23 -13.65
N ARG A 230 28.84 -8.00 -13.74
CA ARG A 230 29.23 -8.68 -14.98
C ARG A 230 28.32 -9.89 -15.26
N CYS A 231 27.98 -10.09 -16.53
CA CYS A 231 27.07 -11.16 -16.94
C CYS A 231 27.60 -12.58 -16.65
N ASP A 232 28.91 -12.79 -16.60
CA ASP A 232 29.49 -14.10 -16.25
C ASP A 232 29.20 -14.47 -14.79
N LEU A 233 29.27 -13.52 -13.85
CA LEU A 233 28.91 -13.76 -12.45
C LEU A 233 27.42 -14.07 -12.28
N ILE A 234 26.57 -13.41 -13.06
CA ILE A 234 25.12 -13.71 -13.08
C ILE A 234 24.88 -15.13 -13.61
N ALA A 235 25.52 -15.50 -14.72
CA ALA A 235 25.38 -16.83 -15.30
C ALA A 235 25.84 -17.93 -14.33
N ASP A 236 26.97 -17.74 -13.64
CA ASP A 236 27.44 -18.66 -12.59
C ASP A 236 26.44 -18.77 -11.43
N GLY A 237 25.76 -17.67 -11.09
CA GLY A 237 24.70 -17.65 -10.09
C GLY A 237 23.46 -18.44 -10.50
N VAL A 238 23.02 -18.29 -11.75
CA VAL A 238 21.89 -19.05 -12.32
C VAL A 238 22.21 -20.54 -12.37
N ILE A 239 23.39 -20.93 -12.85
CA ILE A 239 23.82 -22.33 -12.90
C ILE A 239 23.81 -22.93 -11.48
N GLY A 240 24.41 -22.23 -10.51
CA GLY A 240 24.42 -22.68 -9.11
C GLY A 240 23.02 -22.82 -8.52
N ALA A 241 22.10 -21.91 -8.83
CA ALA A 241 20.71 -21.98 -8.39
C ALA A 241 20.00 -23.22 -8.96
N VAL A 242 20.19 -23.51 -10.25
CA VAL A 242 19.57 -24.67 -10.91
C VAL A 242 20.08 -25.98 -10.33
N GLU A 243 21.38 -26.07 -10.05
CA GLU A 243 22.02 -27.24 -9.42
C GLU A 243 21.54 -27.45 -7.97
N GLU A 244 21.43 -26.38 -7.17
CA GLU A 244 21.05 -26.45 -5.76
C GLU A 244 19.54 -26.72 -5.58
N VAL A 245 18.69 -26.08 -6.38
CA VAL A 245 17.23 -26.23 -6.30
C VAL A 245 16.76 -27.53 -6.97
N GLY A 246 17.59 -28.15 -7.81
CA GLY A 246 17.29 -29.43 -8.43
C GLY A 246 16.13 -29.33 -9.42
N VAL A 247 16.13 -28.29 -10.26
CA VAL A 247 15.04 -28.00 -11.20
C VAL A 247 14.92 -29.15 -12.20
N LYS A 248 13.84 -29.91 -12.11
CA LYS A 248 13.41 -30.84 -13.16
C LYS A 248 12.46 -30.07 -14.07
N ILE A 249 13.00 -29.42 -15.10
CA ILE A 249 12.19 -28.89 -16.21
C ILE A 249 11.83 -30.06 -17.12
#